data_AF-A0A929PJD0-F1
#
_entry.id   AF-A0A929PJD0-F1
#
_cell.length_a   1.000
_cell.length_b   1.000
_cell.length_c   1.000
_cell.angle_alpha   90.00
_cell.angle_beta   90.00
_cell.angle_gamma   90.00
#
_symmetry.space_group_name_H-M   'P 1'
#
loop_
_entity.id
_entity.type
_entity.pdbx_description
1 polymer ?
#
loop_
_entity_poly.entity_id
_entity_poly.type
_entity_poly.pdbx_seq_one_letter_code
_entity_poly.pdbx_strand_id
1 'polypeptide(L)'
;MATDIANELKEVDSVEVITLMDNYVDVLLRNSPGVTRPPLAVKGNIPDDALLAEHGLSLMITVKRDTESHCILFDCGYTKIGVPHNMEILGVDPRQIEAIVLSHGHMDHTGALYPIAKRLGKSIPLILHPDAFISPRFFGLDDGRKLLFPQTLIRKDVENTGLKIVEEKSPSLLTDNMIAVTGEVERVTEFEKGLPNASM
;
A
#
# COMPACT_ATOMS: atom_id res chain seq x y z
N MET A 1 12.30 -11.53 -19.52
CA MET A 1 11.99 -10.65 -18.37
C MET A 1 10.91 -11.25 -17.48
N ALA A 2 9.62 -11.35 -17.87
CA ALA A 2 8.60 -11.96 -17.00
C ALA A 2 8.90 -13.44 -16.64
N THR A 3 9.40 -14.22 -17.60
CA THR A 3 9.83 -15.61 -17.39
C THR A 3 11.02 -15.72 -16.43
N ASP A 4 11.89 -14.70 -16.39
CA ASP A 4 13.09 -14.70 -15.54
C ASP A 4 12.71 -14.40 -14.08
N ILE A 5 11.77 -13.47 -13.86
CA ILE A 5 11.23 -13.14 -12.53
C ILE A 5 10.54 -14.36 -11.90
N ALA A 6 9.73 -15.09 -12.67
CA ALA A 6 9.06 -16.30 -12.17
C ALA A 6 10.06 -17.41 -11.77
N ASN A 7 11.21 -17.49 -12.45
CA ASN A 7 12.26 -18.46 -12.14
C ASN A 7 13.14 -18.03 -10.96
N GLU A 8 13.25 -16.73 -10.69
CA GLU A 8 14.06 -16.16 -9.62
C GLU A 8 13.29 -15.92 -8.32
N LEU A 9 11.95 -15.87 -8.38
CA LEU A 9 11.07 -15.75 -7.22
C LEU A 9 11.23 -16.98 -6.31
N LYS A 10 11.64 -16.73 -5.08
CA LYS A 10 11.86 -17.78 -4.08
C LYS A 10 10.56 -18.17 -3.41
N GLU A 11 10.37 -19.47 -3.20
CA GLU A 11 9.32 -19.99 -2.33
C GLU A 11 9.56 -19.57 -0.88
N VAL A 12 8.47 -19.23 -0.18
CA VAL A 12 8.47 -18.78 1.22
C VAL A 12 7.66 -19.74 2.07
N ASP A 13 8.03 -19.90 3.34
CA ASP A 13 7.37 -20.81 4.28
C ASP A 13 6.01 -20.29 4.71
N SER A 14 5.86 -18.97 4.79
CA SER A 14 4.60 -18.33 5.16
C SER A 14 4.49 -16.88 4.67
N VAL A 15 3.25 -16.42 4.53
CA VAL A 15 2.89 -15.03 4.26
C VAL A 15 1.89 -14.59 5.33
N GLU A 16 2.19 -13.50 6.00
CA GLU A 16 1.28 -12.79 6.90
C GLU A 16 0.83 -11.49 6.23
N VAL A 17 -0.47 -11.25 6.22
CA VAL A 17 -1.06 -10.01 5.68
C VAL A 17 -1.89 -9.36 6.76
N ILE A 18 -1.51 -8.14 7.13
CA ILE A 18 -2.25 -7.30 8.05
C ILE A 18 -2.93 -6.20 7.23
N THR A 19 -4.26 -6.21 7.22
CA THR A 19 -5.06 -5.13 6.64
C THR A 19 -5.00 -3.91 7.55
N LEU A 20 -4.27 -2.88 7.13
CA LEU A 20 -4.14 -1.62 7.86
C LEU A 20 -5.23 -0.63 7.48
N MET A 21 -5.78 -0.73 6.28
CA MET A 21 -6.91 0.07 5.86
C MET A 21 -7.77 -0.68 4.85
N ASP A 22 -9.09 -0.55 4.99
CA ASP A 22 -10.10 -1.00 4.04
C ASP A 22 -11.34 -0.11 4.17
N ASN A 23 -12.27 -0.21 3.22
CA ASN A 23 -13.48 0.61 3.14
C ASN A 23 -14.43 0.43 4.35
N TYR A 24 -14.28 -0.64 5.12
CA TYR A 24 -15.10 -0.91 6.31
C TYR A 24 -14.33 -1.70 7.37
N VAL A 25 -14.77 -1.56 8.61
CA VAL A 25 -14.34 -2.39 9.75
C VAL A 25 -15.58 -3.02 10.36
N ASP A 26 -15.60 -4.34 10.46
CA ASP A 26 -16.65 -5.08 11.17
C ASP A 26 -16.04 -5.82 12.37
N VAL A 27 -16.27 -5.25 13.56
CA VAL A 27 -15.75 -5.75 14.83
C VAL A 27 -16.49 -7.00 15.33
N LEU A 28 -17.64 -7.34 14.76
CA LEU A 28 -18.42 -8.53 15.14
C LEU A 28 -18.01 -9.77 14.36
N LEU A 29 -17.16 -9.63 13.34
CA LEU A 29 -16.58 -10.75 12.63
C LEU A 29 -15.72 -11.60 13.56
N ARG A 30 -15.93 -12.90 13.49
CA ARG A 30 -15.19 -13.89 14.28
C ARG A 30 -13.92 -14.30 13.56
N ASN A 31 -12.95 -14.79 14.33
CA ASN A 31 -11.80 -15.48 13.79
C ASN A 31 -12.24 -16.71 12.97
N SER A 32 -11.45 -17.02 11.95
CA SER A 32 -11.54 -18.25 11.16
C SER A 32 -10.14 -18.85 11.02
N PRO A 33 -9.98 -20.11 10.59
CA PRO A 33 -8.66 -20.68 10.34
C PRO A 33 -7.81 -19.77 9.46
N GLY A 34 -6.62 -19.39 9.91
CA GLY A 34 -5.71 -18.48 9.21
C GLY A 34 -6.06 -16.98 9.28
N VAL A 35 -7.13 -16.58 9.99
CA VAL A 35 -7.54 -15.18 10.10
C VAL A 35 -7.77 -14.80 11.56
N THR A 36 -7.00 -13.82 12.03
CA THR A 36 -7.15 -13.21 13.35
C THR A 36 -7.82 -11.85 13.21
N ARG A 37 -8.88 -11.62 13.97
CA ARG A 37 -9.56 -10.33 14.09
C ARG A 37 -9.11 -9.62 15.36
N PRO A 38 -9.10 -8.27 15.37
CA PRO A 38 -8.83 -7.48 16.57
C PRO A 38 -9.78 -7.87 17.71
N PRO A 39 -9.30 -7.96 18.96
CA PRO A 39 -10.17 -8.29 20.09
C PRO A 39 -11.16 -7.15 20.38
N LEU A 40 -12.40 -7.51 20.73
CA LEU A 40 -13.45 -6.55 21.14
C LEU A 40 -13.14 -5.83 22.47
N ALA A 41 -12.28 -6.42 23.29
CA ALA A 41 -11.88 -5.88 24.58
C ALA A 41 -10.41 -6.23 24.86
N VAL A 42 -9.69 -5.29 25.48
CA VAL A 42 -8.31 -5.50 25.93
C VAL A 42 -8.32 -5.52 27.46
N LYS A 43 -7.89 -6.65 28.05
CA LYS A 43 -7.90 -6.86 29.51
C LYS A 43 -9.27 -6.61 30.16
N GLY A 44 -10.36 -6.94 29.47
CA GLY A 44 -11.73 -6.78 29.97
C GLY A 44 -12.31 -5.38 29.85
N ASN A 45 -11.59 -4.41 29.28
CA ASN A 45 -12.08 -3.06 29.02
C ASN A 45 -12.33 -2.84 27.52
N ILE A 46 -13.31 -2.00 27.22
CA ILE A 46 -13.50 -1.47 25.87
C ILE A 46 -12.29 -0.57 25.57
N PRO A 47 -11.63 -0.73 24.42
CA PRO A 47 -10.57 0.19 24.01
C PRO A 47 -11.10 1.63 23.94
N ASP A 48 -10.27 2.61 24.35
CA ASP A 48 -10.65 4.03 24.28
C ASP A 48 -10.75 4.55 22.84
N ASP A 49 -10.31 3.74 21.87
CA ASP A 49 -10.24 4.07 20.46
C ASP A 49 -10.50 2.83 19.58
N ALA A 50 -10.82 3.03 18.31
CA ALA A 50 -11.19 1.99 17.37
C ALA A 50 -10.36 2.05 16.09
N LEU A 51 -10.37 0.95 15.34
CA LEU A 51 -9.86 0.96 13.98
C LEU A 51 -10.69 1.89 13.10
N LEU A 52 -9.99 2.63 12.24
CA LEU A 52 -10.59 3.51 11.25
C LEU A 52 -10.79 2.77 9.93
N ALA A 53 -11.82 3.20 9.19
CA ALA A 53 -12.10 2.76 7.83
C ALA A 53 -12.15 3.98 6.91
N GLU A 54 -11.46 3.92 5.78
CA GLU A 54 -11.48 4.91 4.71
C GLU A 54 -11.20 4.22 3.37
N HIS A 55 -11.44 4.93 2.27
CA HIS A 55 -11.04 4.45 0.95
C HIS A 55 -9.51 4.31 0.87
N GLY A 56 -9.03 3.34 0.09
CA GLY A 56 -7.59 3.11 -0.05
C GLY A 56 -7.08 1.92 0.73
N LEU A 57 -7.27 0.72 0.17
CA LEU A 57 -6.73 -0.52 0.72
C LEU A 57 -5.24 -0.36 1.00
N SER A 58 -4.82 -0.64 2.23
CA SER A 58 -3.41 -0.62 2.62
C SER A 58 -3.06 -1.88 3.40
N LEU A 59 -2.01 -2.57 2.97
CA LEU A 59 -1.63 -3.88 3.50
C LEU A 59 -0.19 -3.86 3.98
N MET A 60 0.04 -4.39 5.17
CA MET A 60 1.37 -4.73 5.63
C MET A 60 1.58 -6.22 5.38
N ILE A 61 2.57 -6.56 4.57
CA ILE A 61 2.80 -7.92 4.09
C ILE A 61 4.16 -8.37 4.60
N THR A 62 4.19 -9.46 5.35
CA THR A 62 5.42 -10.09 5.85
C THR A 62 5.56 -11.48 5.27
N VAL A 63 6.70 -11.75 4.64
CA VAL A 63 7.08 -13.07 4.14
C VAL A 63 8.20 -13.65 5.01
N LYS A 64 8.18 -14.96 5.24
CA LYS A 64 9.19 -15.66 6.05
C LYS A 64 9.73 -16.86 5.30
N ARG A 65 11.04 -17.04 5.39
CA ARG A 65 11.76 -18.19 4.83
C ARG A 65 12.94 -18.52 5.73
N ASP A 66 13.00 -19.75 6.23
CA ASP A 66 14.01 -20.19 7.20
C ASP A 66 14.06 -19.26 8.44
N THR A 67 15.16 -18.52 8.63
CA THR A 67 15.33 -17.51 9.70
C THR A 67 15.12 -16.08 9.23
N GLU A 68 14.86 -15.87 7.94
CA GLU A 68 14.68 -14.56 7.33
C GLU A 68 13.20 -14.17 7.34
N SER A 69 12.95 -12.89 7.60
CA SER A 69 11.63 -12.29 7.61
C SER A 69 11.73 -10.95 6.93
N HIS A 70 10.90 -10.73 5.93
CA HIS A 70 10.87 -9.46 5.20
C HIS A 70 9.49 -8.84 5.20
N CYS A 71 9.42 -7.53 5.37
CA CYS A 71 8.16 -6.79 5.45
C CYS A 71 8.08 -5.64 4.45
N ILE A 72 6.95 -5.54 3.74
CA ILE A 72 6.62 -4.38 2.91
C ILE A 72 5.31 -3.74 3.34
N LEU A 73 5.12 -2.49 2.94
CA LEU A 73 3.84 -1.81 2.97
C LEU A 73 3.34 -1.62 1.53
N PHE A 74 2.14 -2.11 1.24
CA PHE A 74 1.44 -1.88 -0.01
C PHE A 74 0.38 -0.81 0.21
N ASP A 75 0.54 0.33 -0.48
CA ASP A 75 -0.27 1.55 -0.37
C ASP A 75 -0.31 2.21 1.02
N CYS A 76 -0.81 3.45 1.08
CA CYS A 76 -0.73 4.33 2.25
C CYS A 76 -2.04 5.07 2.58
N GLY A 77 -3.19 4.55 2.16
CA GLY A 77 -4.51 5.10 2.52
C GLY A 77 -4.77 6.52 2.01
N TYR A 78 -5.89 7.10 2.45
CA TYR A 78 -6.43 8.37 1.95
C TYR A 78 -6.08 9.56 2.83
N THR A 79 -6.13 9.40 4.15
CA THR A 79 -5.79 10.47 5.08
C THR A 79 -4.39 10.32 5.64
N LYS A 80 -3.86 11.38 6.23
CA LYS A 80 -2.61 11.35 7.00
C LYS A 80 -2.74 10.59 8.33
N ILE A 81 -3.95 10.14 8.68
CA ILE A 81 -4.30 9.61 10.01
C ILE A 81 -4.55 8.11 9.95
N GLY A 82 -5.37 7.65 9.00
CA GLY A 82 -5.94 6.29 8.97
C GLY A 82 -4.92 5.17 9.15
N VAL A 83 -3.98 5.02 8.21
CA VAL A 83 -2.97 3.94 8.26
C VAL A 83 -2.05 4.06 9.49
N PRO A 84 -1.43 5.22 9.81
CA PRO A 84 -0.61 5.38 11.01
C PRO A 84 -1.34 5.07 12.32
N HIS A 85 -2.62 5.42 12.41
CA HIS A 85 -3.50 5.16 13.55
C HIS A 85 -3.77 3.66 13.69
N ASN A 86 -4.20 3.00 12.62
CA ASN A 86 -4.47 1.57 12.64
C ASN A 86 -3.21 0.76 12.95
N MET A 87 -2.03 1.22 12.52
CA MET A 87 -0.77 0.60 12.94
C MET A 87 -0.57 0.64 14.46
N GLU A 88 -0.91 1.76 15.11
CA GLU A 88 -0.81 1.91 16.58
C GLU A 88 -1.84 1.03 17.32
N ILE A 89 -3.10 1.02 16.86
CA ILE A 89 -4.16 0.17 17.44
C ILE A 89 -3.81 -1.32 17.34
N LEU A 90 -3.23 -1.74 16.21
CA LEU A 90 -2.82 -3.13 15.98
C LEU A 90 -1.47 -3.47 16.61
N GLY A 91 -0.76 -2.49 17.19
CA GLY A 91 0.54 -2.69 17.82
C GLY A 91 1.66 -3.08 16.84
N VAL A 92 1.55 -2.69 15.56
CA VAL A 92 2.57 -2.98 14.56
C VAL A 92 3.58 -1.85 14.46
N ASP A 93 4.85 -2.22 14.33
CA ASP A 93 5.95 -1.25 14.25
C ASP A 93 6.28 -0.91 12.79
N PRO A 94 6.14 0.35 12.34
CA PRO A 94 6.49 0.73 10.97
C PRO A 94 7.99 0.57 10.65
N ARG A 95 8.87 0.49 11.66
CA ARG A 95 10.32 0.34 11.44
C ARG A 95 10.70 -1.01 10.84
N GLN A 96 9.81 -2.01 10.90
CA GLN A 96 10.04 -3.30 10.26
C GLN A 96 9.87 -3.24 8.73
N ILE A 97 9.18 -2.22 8.19
CA ILE A 97 8.94 -2.06 6.75
C ILE A 97 10.29 -1.83 6.02
N GLU A 98 10.58 -2.63 5.02
CA GLU A 98 11.80 -2.57 4.20
C GLU A 98 11.58 -1.98 2.81
N ALA A 99 10.33 -1.93 2.35
CA ALA A 99 9.94 -1.27 1.11
C ALA A 99 8.49 -0.80 1.19
N ILE A 100 8.18 0.29 0.47
CA ILE A 100 6.81 0.72 0.23
C ILE A 100 6.52 0.52 -1.26
N VAL A 101 5.38 -0.09 -1.59
CA VAL A 101 4.91 -0.27 -2.95
C VAL A 101 3.61 0.53 -3.10
N LEU A 102 3.57 1.44 -4.07
CA LEU A 102 2.34 2.15 -4.43
C LEU A 102 1.73 1.50 -5.68
N SER A 103 0.48 1.09 -5.58
CA SER A 103 -0.27 0.53 -6.71
C SER A 103 -0.46 1.57 -7.83
N HIS A 104 -0.76 2.82 -7.47
CA HIS A 104 -0.87 3.95 -8.40
C HIS A 104 -0.86 5.31 -7.66
N GLY A 105 -0.88 6.39 -8.43
CA GLY A 105 -0.71 7.77 -7.94
C GLY A 105 -1.99 8.49 -7.46
N HIS A 106 -3.02 7.78 -7.00
CA HIS A 106 -4.21 8.44 -6.43
C HIS A 106 -4.04 8.75 -4.93
N MET A 107 -4.87 9.69 -4.46
CA MET A 107 -4.83 10.23 -3.10
C MET A 107 -5.17 9.20 -2.02
N ASP A 108 -6.01 8.22 -2.34
CA ASP A 108 -6.37 7.06 -1.52
C ASP A 108 -5.24 6.03 -1.36
N HIS A 109 -4.14 6.17 -2.08
CA HIS A 109 -2.99 5.27 -1.97
C HIS A 109 -1.75 5.95 -1.43
N THR A 110 -1.77 7.29 -1.32
CA THR A 110 -0.59 8.11 -1.02
C THR A 110 -0.80 9.05 0.17
N GLY A 111 -2.02 9.09 0.74
CA GLY A 111 -2.44 10.03 1.75
C GLY A 111 -1.58 10.03 3.02
N ALA A 112 -1.18 8.85 3.49
CA ALA A 112 -0.31 8.70 4.66
C ALA A 112 1.17 8.45 4.33
N LEU A 113 1.60 8.54 3.07
CA LEU A 113 2.98 8.22 2.68
C LEU A 113 4.00 9.02 3.51
N TYR A 114 3.83 10.33 3.60
CA TYR A 114 4.74 11.22 4.31
C TYR A 114 4.77 11.01 5.85
N PRO A 115 3.64 10.91 6.58
CA PRO A 115 3.69 10.60 8.00
C PRO A 115 4.27 9.20 8.28
N ILE A 116 4.02 8.21 7.43
CA ILE A 116 4.64 6.87 7.57
C ILE A 116 6.14 6.98 7.36
N ALA A 117 6.60 7.66 6.31
CA ALA A 117 8.02 7.83 6.01
C ALA A 117 8.82 8.41 7.20
N LYS A 118 8.21 9.36 7.93
CA LYS A 118 8.81 9.94 9.14
C LYS A 118 8.98 8.95 10.30
N ARG A 119 8.16 7.90 10.35
CA ARG A 119 8.17 6.86 11.41
C ARG A 119 9.10 5.68 11.12
N LEU A 120 9.60 5.55 9.88
CA LEU A 120 10.44 4.42 9.47
C LEU A 120 11.81 4.39 10.17
N GLY A 121 12.39 5.56 10.45
CA GLY A 121 13.73 5.69 11.04
C GLY A 121 14.88 5.22 10.12
N LYS A 122 14.60 4.90 8.86
CA LYS A 122 15.58 4.42 7.87
C LYS A 122 15.14 4.79 6.45
N SER A 123 16.10 4.86 5.53
CA SER A 123 15.86 5.08 4.10
C SER A 123 15.57 3.74 3.42
N ILE A 124 14.38 3.61 2.83
CA ILE A 124 13.91 2.41 2.11
C ILE A 124 13.44 2.76 0.70
N PRO A 125 13.39 1.79 -0.22
CA PRO A 125 12.78 1.98 -1.53
C PRO A 125 11.28 2.28 -1.45
N LEU A 126 10.85 3.23 -2.28
CA LEU A 126 9.47 3.47 -2.66
C LEU A 126 9.31 3.05 -4.13
N ILE A 127 8.60 1.94 -4.35
CA ILE A 127 8.36 1.35 -5.66
C ILE A 127 7.03 1.86 -6.19
N LEU A 128 7.03 2.35 -7.42
CA LEU A 128 5.82 2.83 -8.09
C LEU A 128 5.98 2.81 -9.61
N HIS A 129 4.87 2.85 -10.33
CA HIS A 129 4.89 3.13 -11.76
C HIS A 129 5.25 4.60 -12.03
N PRO A 130 6.11 4.94 -13.02
CA PRO A 130 6.49 6.33 -13.33
C PRO A 130 5.29 7.30 -13.41
N ASP A 131 4.19 6.84 -14.00
CA ASP A 131 2.98 7.65 -14.18
C ASP A 131 2.29 8.01 -12.87
N ALA A 132 2.63 7.40 -11.72
CA ALA A 132 2.06 7.79 -10.44
C ALA A 132 2.34 9.26 -10.07
N PHE A 133 3.40 9.86 -10.63
CA PHE A 133 3.68 11.29 -10.47
C PHE A 133 2.92 12.21 -11.45
N ILE A 134 2.21 11.67 -12.44
CA ILE A 134 1.43 12.48 -13.40
C ILE A 134 0.29 13.18 -12.66
N SER A 135 0.22 14.50 -12.88
CA SER A 135 -0.75 15.43 -12.33
C SER A 135 -0.98 16.55 -13.36
N PRO A 136 -2.22 17.08 -13.50
CA PRO A 136 -3.40 16.78 -12.70
C PRO A 136 -4.20 15.58 -13.20
N ARG A 137 -4.60 14.71 -12.27
CA ARG A 137 -5.60 13.66 -12.53
C ARG A 137 -7.00 14.23 -12.34
N PHE A 138 -7.97 13.82 -13.15
CA PHE A 138 -9.34 14.31 -13.05
C PHE A 138 -10.38 13.39 -13.69
N PHE A 139 -11.64 13.57 -13.27
CA PHE A 139 -12.80 13.11 -14.03
C PHE A 139 -13.38 14.23 -14.89
N GLY A 140 -13.65 13.93 -16.15
CA GLY A 140 -14.50 14.75 -17.01
C GLY A 140 -15.97 14.58 -16.63
N LEU A 141 -16.68 15.71 -16.47
CA LEU A 141 -18.12 15.74 -16.19
C LEU A 141 -18.89 16.04 -17.48
N ASP A 142 -20.17 15.66 -17.53
CA ASP A 142 -21.04 15.82 -18.71
C ASP A 142 -21.21 17.29 -19.14
N ASP A 143 -21.05 18.23 -18.19
CA ASP A 143 -21.11 19.67 -18.42
C ASP A 143 -19.76 20.30 -18.84
N GLY A 144 -18.75 19.48 -19.10
CA GLY A 144 -17.40 19.90 -19.50
C GLY A 144 -16.50 20.33 -18.33
N ARG A 145 -17.00 20.33 -17.08
CA ARG A 145 -16.15 20.57 -15.91
C ARG A 145 -15.19 19.40 -15.67
N LYS A 146 -14.09 19.70 -15.00
CA LYS A 146 -13.12 18.71 -14.51
C LYS A 146 -13.21 18.62 -13.00
N LEU A 147 -13.48 17.43 -12.49
CA LEU A 147 -13.32 17.13 -11.06
C LEU A 147 -11.86 16.74 -10.82
N LEU A 148 -11.05 17.71 -10.39
CA LEU A 148 -9.63 17.52 -10.14
C LEU A 148 -9.39 16.66 -8.91
N PHE A 149 -8.44 15.75 -9.02
CA PHE A 149 -7.92 15.01 -7.87
C PHE A 149 -6.80 15.81 -7.20
N PRO A 150 -6.78 15.87 -5.87
CA PRO A 150 -5.66 16.41 -5.11
C PRO A 150 -4.34 15.74 -5.50
N GLN A 151 -3.32 16.55 -5.73
CA GLN A 151 -1.96 16.07 -5.89
C GLN A 151 -1.34 15.82 -4.51
N THR A 152 -1.35 14.56 -4.10
CA THR A 152 -0.77 14.09 -2.83
C THR A 152 0.63 13.53 -3.00
N LEU A 153 1.04 13.14 -4.21
CA LEU A 153 2.38 12.60 -4.48
C LEU A 153 3.20 13.61 -5.29
N ILE A 154 4.22 14.18 -4.66
CA ILE A 154 5.16 15.14 -5.27
C ILE A 154 6.58 14.60 -5.12
N ARG A 155 7.28 14.43 -6.25
CA ARG A 155 8.65 13.87 -6.30
C ARG A 155 9.60 14.51 -5.29
N LYS A 156 9.68 15.84 -5.30
CA LYS A 156 10.53 16.61 -4.39
C LYS A 156 10.21 16.35 -2.92
N ASP A 157 8.93 16.19 -2.58
CA ASP A 157 8.52 15.93 -1.21
C ASP A 157 8.86 14.50 -0.78
N VAL A 158 8.81 13.54 -1.71
CA VAL A 158 9.29 12.16 -1.47
C VAL A 158 10.81 12.18 -1.23
N GLU A 159 11.57 12.86 -2.06
CA GLU A 159 13.03 12.99 -1.89
C GLU A 159 13.38 13.60 -0.52
N ASN A 160 12.61 14.60 -0.06
CA ASN A 160 12.78 15.22 1.25
C ASN A 160 12.51 14.27 2.44
N THR A 161 11.82 13.15 2.22
CA THR A 161 11.60 12.13 3.26
C THR A 161 12.78 11.18 3.43
N GLY A 162 13.70 11.14 2.44
CA GLY A 162 14.78 10.16 2.38
C GLY A 162 14.37 8.79 1.81
N LEU A 163 13.13 8.63 1.33
CA LEU A 163 12.74 7.45 0.54
C LEU A 163 13.49 7.43 -0.80
N LYS A 164 13.88 6.23 -1.25
CA LYS A 164 14.54 6.04 -2.54
C LYS A 164 13.49 5.71 -3.60
N ILE A 165 13.23 6.64 -4.51
CA ILE A 165 12.27 6.43 -5.60
C ILE A 165 12.80 5.35 -6.55
N VAL A 166 12.00 4.31 -6.78
CA VAL A 166 12.24 3.24 -7.74
C VAL A 166 11.03 3.19 -8.67
N GLU A 167 11.22 3.68 -9.89
CA GLU A 167 10.17 3.76 -10.91
C GLU A 167 10.24 2.56 -11.85
N GLU A 168 9.23 1.69 -11.80
CA GLU A 168 9.22 0.43 -12.53
C GLU A 168 7.93 0.25 -13.32
N LYS A 169 8.07 -0.18 -14.58
CA LYS A 169 6.95 -0.63 -15.43
C LYS A 169 6.89 -2.15 -15.53
N SER A 170 8.05 -2.79 -15.49
CA SER A 170 8.17 -4.24 -15.61
C SER A 170 8.02 -4.91 -14.25
N PRO A 171 7.72 -6.22 -14.22
CA PRO A 171 7.78 -6.97 -12.98
C PRO A 171 9.18 -6.86 -12.34
N SER A 172 9.21 -6.73 -11.02
CA SER A 172 10.44 -6.60 -10.22
C SER A 172 10.37 -7.46 -8.97
N LEU A 173 11.55 -7.82 -8.44
CA LEU A 173 11.70 -8.60 -7.21
C LEU A 173 12.18 -7.70 -6.08
N LEU A 174 11.62 -7.92 -4.89
CA LEU A 174 11.96 -7.25 -3.65
C LEU A 174 12.38 -8.27 -2.60
N THR A 175 13.02 -7.78 -1.54
CA THR A 175 13.26 -8.53 -0.30
C THR A 175 13.87 -9.90 -0.55
N ASP A 176 15.10 -9.91 -1.10
CA ASP A 176 15.86 -11.11 -1.49
C ASP A 176 15.08 -12.10 -2.37
N ASN A 177 14.36 -11.55 -3.35
CA ASN A 177 13.53 -12.29 -4.30
C ASN A 177 12.38 -13.07 -3.67
N MET A 178 11.88 -12.68 -2.50
CA MET A 178 10.74 -13.32 -1.85
C MET A 178 9.39 -12.64 -2.15
N ILE A 179 9.41 -11.43 -2.70
CA ILE A 179 8.20 -10.69 -3.10
C ILE A 179 8.37 -10.22 -4.54
N ALA A 180 7.36 -10.48 -5.38
CA ALA A 180 7.28 -9.93 -6.73
C ALA A 180 6.26 -8.78 -6.79
N VAL A 181 6.65 -7.67 -7.39
CA VAL A 181 5.73 -6.61 -7.85
C VAL A 181 5.54 -6.80 -9.34
N THR A 182 4.29 -6.94 -9.79
CA THR A 182 3.98 -7.34 -11.18
C THR A 182 4.25 -6.26 -12.21
N GLY A 183 4.39 -5.00 -11.80
CA GLY A 183 4.51 -3.87 -12.72
C GLY A 183 3.17 -3.51 -13.37
N GLU A 184 3.24 -2.97 -14.59
CA GLU A 184 2.09 -2.47 -15.35
C GLU A 184 1.15 -3.59 -15.79
N VAL A 185 -0.15 -3.41 -15.53
CA VAL A 185 -1.19 -4.23 -16.13
C VAL A 185 -1.56 -3.62 -17.47
N GLU A 186 -1.02 -4.18 -18.55
CA GLU A 186 -1.22 -3.66 -19.90
C GLU A 186 -2.68 -3.75 -20.35
N ARG A 187 -3.18 -2.68 -20.97
CA ARG A 187 -4.54 -2.61 -21.53
C ARG A 187 -4.59 -3.13 -22.97
N VAL A 188 -4.19 -4.38 -23.15
CA VAL A 188 -4.04 -5.03 -24.47
C VAL A 188 -5.16 -6.01 -24.78
N THR A 189 -6.06 -6.27 -23.83
CA THR A 189 -7.26 -7.09 -24.05
C THR A 189 -8.53 -6.25 -23.94
N GLU A 190 -9.65 -6.80 -24.40
CA GLU A 190 -10.97 -6.18 -24.26
C GLU A 190 -11.47 -6.14 -22.80
N PHE A 191 -10.82 -6.86 -21.87
CA PHE A 191 -11.19 -6.86 -20.46
C PHE A 191 -10.64 -5.63 -19.71
N GLU A 192 -9.34 -5.35 -19.84
CA GLU A 192 -8.68 -4.24 -19.14
C GLU A 192 -8.95 -2.89 -19.81
N LYS A 193 -10.17 -2.39 -19.64
CA LYS A 193 -10.53 -1.03 -20.07
C LYS A 193 -10.10 0.00 -19.03
N GLY A 194 -9.69 1.18 -19.49
CA GLY A 194 -9.47 2.32 -18.60
C GLY A 194 -10.78 2.78 -17.95
N LEU A 195 -10.66 3.46 -16.81
CA LEU A 195 -11.82 4.05 -16.14
C LEU A 195 -12.45 5.13 -17.03
N PRO A 196 -13.73 5.01 -17.42
CA PRO A 196 -14.38 6.00 -18.28
C PRO A 196 -14.31 7.41 -17.67
N ASN A 197 -14.11 8.41 -18.53
CA ASN A 197 -13.99 9.82 -18.17
C ASN A 197 -12.82 10.17 -17.22
N ALA A 198 -11.94 9.22 -16.88
CA ALA A 198 -10.72 9.50 -16.14
C ALA A 198 -9.60 9.96 -17.08
N SER A 199 -8.83 10.96 -16.67
CA SER A 199 -7.66 11.45 -17.40
C SER A 199 -6.54 11.83 -16.43
N MET A 200 -5.32 11.86 -16.94
CA MET A 200 -4.08 12.21 -16.23
C MET A 200 -3.41 13.39 -16.92
#